data_AF-A0A521PRM5-F1
#
_entry.id   AF-A0A521PRM5-F1
#
_cell.length_a   1.000
_cell.length_b   1.000
_cell.length_c   1.000
_cell.angle_alpha   90.00
_cell.angle_beta   90.00
_cell.angle_gamma   90.00
#
_symmetry.space_group_name_H-M   'P 1'
#
loop_
_entity.id
_entity.type
_entity.pdbx_description
1 polymer ?
#
loop_
_entity_poly.entity_id
_entity_poly.type
_entity_poly.pdbx_seq_one_letter_code
_entity_poly.pdbx_strand_id
1 'polypeptide(L)'
;MEQDQTPYEALQHAVSEAGSQSALARICSVSQTAVWKWIQSSKRLPAEYVLRVEAATGVSRHHLRPDIYPVDLPPASSRFVGIDRFAAARANGVDRRGSRVSLEMSSKTKRVAL
;
A
#
# COMPACT_ATOMS: atom_id res chain seq x y z
N MET A 1 -6.04 -25.84 9.20
CA MET A 1 -5.29 -26.34 8.03
C MET A 1 -4.23 -25.32 7.73
N GLU A 2 -3.05 -25.51 8.28
CA GLU A 2 -1.87 -24.71 7.94
C GLU A 2 -1.44 -25.16 6.56
N GLN A 3 -1.77 -24.34 5.55
CA GLN A 3 -1.37 -24.63 4.18
C GLN A 3 0.01 -24.00 3.99
N ASP A 4 1.05 -24.84 4.03
CA ASP A 4 2.41 -24.49 3.63
C ASP A 4 2.47 -24.36 2.10
N GLN A 5 1.73 -23.38 1.58
CA GLN A 5 1.66 -23.08 0.15
C GLN A 5 2.80 -22.15 -0.24
N THR A 6 3.48 -22.47 -1.33
CA THR A 6 4.54 -21.60 -1.85
C THR A 6 3.95 -20.24 -2.27
N PRO A 7 4.73 -19.14 -2.26
CA PRO A 7 4.24 -17.83 -2.70
C PRO A 7 3.65 -17.83 -4.12
N TYR A 8 4.15 -18.74 -4.96
CA TYR A 8 3.65 -18.95 -6.32
C TYR A 8 2.28 -19.63 -6.34
N GLU A 9 2.05 -20.65 -5.52
CA GLU A 9 0.75 -21.30 -5.38
C GLU A 9 -0.28 -20.34 -4.78
N ALA A 10 0.10 -19.55 -3.77
CA ALA A 10 -0.75 -18.52 -3.20
C ALA A 10 -1.17 -17.48 -4.25
N LEU A 11 -0.26 -17.10 -5.16
CA LEU A 11 -0.56 -16.21 -6.29
C LEU A 11 -1.54 -16.85 -7.27
N GLN A 12 -1.33 -18.12 -7.64
CA GLN A 12 -2.25 -18.83 -8.53
C GLN A 12 -3.63 -18.99 -7.90
N HIS A 13 -3.69 -19.30 -6.61
CA HIS A 13 -4.92 -19.37 -5.84
C HIS A 13 -5.64 -18.01 -5.86
N ALA A 14 -4.93 -16.91 -5.61
CA ALA A 14 -5.52 -15.57 -5.71
C ALA A 14 -6.05 -15.25 -7.12
N VAL A 15 -5.38 -15.71 -8.18
CA VAL A 15 -5.89 -15.55 -9.57
C VAL A 15 -7.17 -16.38 -9.78
N SER A 16 -7.22 -17.59 -9.22
CA SER A 16 -8.40 -18.47 -9.30
C SER A 16 -9.60 -17.87 -8.55
N GLU A 17 -9.38 -17.36 -7.34
CA GLU A 17 -10.42 -16.68 -6.54
C GLU A 17 -10.90 -15.38 -7.19
N ALA A 18 -9.99 -14.63 -7.85
CA ALA A 18 -10.36 -13.49 -8.67
C ALA A 18 -11.09 -13.90 -9.97
N GLY A 19 -11.09 -15.18 -10.32
CA GLY A 19 -11.69 -15.78 -11.52
C GLY A 19 -10.80 -15.78 -12.76
N SER A 20 -9.99 -14.75 -12.98
CA SER A 20 -9.04 -14.72 -14.11
C SER A 20 -7.90 -13.72 -13.92
N GLN A 21 -6.82 -13.88 -14.71
CA GLN A 21 -5.71 -12.92 -14.74
C GLN A 21 -6.18 -11.50 -15.11
N SER A 22 -7.15 -11.39 -16.03
CA SER A 22 -7.74 -10.12 -16.43
C SER A 22 -8.57 -9.48 -15.33
N ALA A 23 -9.28 -10.28 -14.52
CA ALA A 23 -10.03 -9.79 -13.37
C ALA A 23 -9.09 -9.29 -12.26
N LEU A 24 -8.03 -10.05 -11.97
CA LEU A 24 -6.99 -9.63 -11.02
C LEU A 24 -6.30 -8.33 -11.49
N ALA A 25 -6.04 -8.20 -12.79
CA ALA A 25 -5.49 -6.99 -13.37
C ALA A 25 -6.38 -5.76 -13.15
N ARG A 26 -7.71 -5.90 -13.29
CA ARG A 26 -8.69 -4.83 -13.02
C ARG A 26 -8.70 -4.42 -11.56
N ILE A 27 -8.68 -5.38 -10.64
CA ILE A 27 -8.60 -5.13 -9.19
C ILE A 27 -7.33 -4.34 -8.84
N CYS A 28 -6.19 -4.77 -9.39
CA CYS A 28 -4.92 -4.11 -9.15
C CYS A 28 -4.73 -2.81 -9.96
N SER A 29 -5.64 -2.50 -10.88
CA SER A 29 -5.53 -1.39 -11.85
C SER A 29 -4.24 -1.44 -12.68
N VAL A 30 -3.86 -2.64 -13.12
CA VAL A 30 -2.68 -2.90 -13.95
C VAL A 30 -3.06 -3.52 -15.28
N SER A 31 -2.12 -3.60 -16.22
CA SER A 31 -2.31 -4.36 -17.44
C SER A 31 -2.27 -5.87 -17.17
N GLN A 32 -3.05 -6.64 -17.93
CA GLN A 32 -3.05 -8.10 -17.86
C GLN A 32 -1.64 -8.68 -18.13
N THR A 33 -0.85 -8.04 -19.00
CA THR A 33 0.55 -8.41 -19.26
C THR A 33 1.43 -8.28 -18.03
N ALA A 34 1.17 -7.31 -17.15
CA ALA A 34 1.90 -7.19 -15.89
C ALA A 34 1.63 -8.39 -14.98
N VAL A 35 0.36 -8.80 -14.86
CA VAL A 35 -0.04 -10.00 -14.09
C VAL A 35 0.62 -11.26 -14.66
N TRP A 36 0.63 -11.41 -15.98
CA TRP A 36 1.31 -12.54 -16.64
C TRP A 36 2.81 -12.56 -16.33
N LYS A 37 3.49 -11.40 -16.37
CA LYS A 37 4.92 -11.30 -16.00
C LYS A 37 5.17 -11.71 -14.56
N TRP A 38 4.30 -11.35 -13.62
CA TRP A 38 4.43 -11.75 -12.21
C TRP A 38 4.34 -13.26 -12.03
N ILE A 39 3.44 -13.91 -12.77
CA ILE A 39 3.25 -15.36 -12.72
C ILE A 39 4.45 -16.07 -13.38
N GLN A 40 4.86 -15.63 -14.57
CA GLN A 40 5.84 -16.37 -15.38
C GLN A 40 7.31 -16.09 -15.01
N SER A 41 7.64 -14.81 -14.76
CA SER A 41 9.03 -14.39 -14.56
C SER A 41 9.40 -14.31 -13.08
N SER A 42 8.67 -13.49 -12.32
CA SER A 42 9.02 -13.22 -10.93
C SER A 42 8.48 -14.28 -9.96
N LYS A 43 7.46 -15.06 -10.39
CA LYS A 43 6.69 -16.02 -9.58
C LYS A 43 6.23 -15.46 -8.23
N ARG A 44 6.10 -14.13 -8.13
CA ARG A 44 5.86 -13.38 -6.90
C ARG A 44 5.07 -12.13 -7.20
N LEU A 45 4.24 -11.74 -6.24
CA LEU A 45 3.43 -10.53 -6.29
C LEU A 45 4.21 -9.33 -5.74
N PRO A 46 4.22 -8.17 -6.42
CA PRO A 46 4.84 -6.96 -5.88
C PRO A 46 4.13 -6.48 -4.60
N ALA A 47 4.90 -5.96 -3.65
CA ALA A 47 4.42 -5.60 -2.31
C ALA A 47 3.24 -4.61 -2.32
N GLU A 48 3.22 -3.69 -3.29
CA GLU A 48 2.21 -2.65 -3.44
C GLU A 48 0.79 -3.19 -3.73
N TYR A 49 0.69 -4.39 -4.31
CA TYR A 49 -0.59 -5.00 -4.68
C TYR A 49 -1.10 -6.00 -3.64
N VAL A 50 -0.26 -6.41 -2.68
CA VAL A 50 -0.60 -7.48 -1.72
C VAL A 50 -1.90 -7.16 -0.98
N LEU A 51 -2.03 -5.95 -0.46
CA LEU A 51 -3.21 -5.53 0.30
C LEU A 51 -4.47 -5.43 -0.57
N ARG A 52 -4.33 -5.04 -1.84
CA ARG A 52 -5.46 -4.97 -2.78
C ARG A 52 -5.95 -6.37 -3.14
N VAL A 53 -5.01 -7.29 -3.38
CA VAL A 53 -5.33 -8.69 -3.67
C VAL A 53 -5.96 -9.36 -2.46
N GLU A 54 -5.39 -9.20 -1.26
CA GLU A 54 -5.97 -9.72 -0.01
C GLU A 54 -7.41 -9.24 0.20
N ALA A 55 -7.69 -7.95 -0.02
CA ALA A 55 -9.03 -7.39 0.12
C ALA A 55 -10.04 -7.94 -0.91
N ALA A 56 -9.58 -8.30 -2.11
CA ALA A 56 -10.44 -8.76 -3.19
C ALA A 56 -10.62 -10.28 -3.24
N THR A 57 -9.58 -11.05 -2.87
CA THR A 57 -9.55 -12.52 -3.01
C THR A 57 -9.63 -13.24 -1.67
N GLY A 58 -9.43 -12.54 -0.55
CA GLY A 58 -9.37 -13.15 0.78
C GLY A 58 -8.12 -14.00 1.04
N VAL A 59 -7.17 -14.06 0.10
CA VAL A 59 -5.91 -14.78 0.30
C VAL A 59 -5.01 -13.99 1.25
N SER A 60 -4.65 -14.63 2.37
CA SER A 60 -3.83 -14.01 3.40
C SER A 60 -2.46 -13.57 2.86
N ARG A 61 -2.10 -12.31 3.14
CA ARG A 61 -0.82 -11.69 2.75
C ARG A 61 0.41 -12.47 3.21
N HIS A 62 0.29 -13.24 4.28
CA HIS A 62 1.35 -14.07 4.85
C HIS A 62 1.78 -15.18 3.87
N HIS A 63 0.86 -15.68 3.05
CA HIS A 63 1.17 -16.69 2.04
C HIS A 63 1.68 -16.05 0.73
N LEU A 64 1.13 -14.90 0.34
CA LEU A 64 1.56 -14.18 -0.86
C LEU A 64 3.00 -13.67 -0.74
N ARG A 65 3.35 -13.11 0.43
CA ARG A 65 4.68 -12.57 0.70
C ARG A 65 5.10 -12.79 2.17
N PRO A 66 5.52 -14.01 2.52
CA PRO A 66 6.04 -14.31 3.86
C PRO A 66 7.29 -13.49 4.22
N ASP A 67 8.00 -12.95 3.22
CA ASP A 67 9.23 -12.18 3.40
C ASP A 67 9.00 -10.74 3.89
N ILE A 68 7.82 -10.14 3.67
CA ILE A 68 7.44 -8.87 4.32
C ILE A 68 6.39 -9.07 5.40
N TYR A 69 5.56 -10.11 5.28
CA TYR A 69 4.49 -10.40 6.24
C TYR A 69 4.75 -11.76 6.90
N PRO A 70 5.75 -11.90 7.78
CA PRO A 70 5.89 -13.12 8.56
C PRO A 70 4.71 -13.28 9.52
N VAL A 71 4.25 -14.52 9.73
CA VAL A 71 3.14 -14.84 10.64
C VAL A 71 3.55 -14.61 12.10
N ASP A 72 4.81 -14.91 12.42
CA ASP A 72 5.38 -14.82 13.77
C ASP A 72 5.89 -13.41 14.12
N LEU A 73 5.37 -12.34 13.48
CA LEU A 73 5.85 -11.01 13.85
C LEU A 73 5.37 -10.70 15.28
N PRO A 74 6.27 -10.53 16.27
CA PRO A 74 5.86 -10.18 17.61
C PRO A 74 5.11 -8.84 17.55
N PRO A 75 4.05 -8.65 18.37
CA PRO A 75 3.36 -7.38 18.40
C PRO A 75 4.40 -6.28 18.66
N ALA A 76 4.32 -5.19 17.90
CA ALA A 76 5.25 -4.08 18.01
C ALA A 76 5.46 -3.76 19.49
N SER A 77 6.71 -3.85 19.96
CA SER A 77 6.99 -3.74 21.39
C SER A 77 6.42 -2.42 21.90
N SER A 78 5.62 -2.47 22.97
CA SER A 78 5.04 -1.30 23.64
C SER A 78 6.07 -0.33 24.23
N ARG A 79 7.36 -0.52 23.93
CA ARG A 79 8.48 0.32 24.36
C ARG A 79 8.38 1.76 23.83
N PHE A 80 7.56 2.01 22.80
CA PHE A 80 7.29 3.36 22.31
C PHE A 80 5.78 3.60 22.15
N VAL A 81 5.14 4.09 23.22
CA VAL A 81 3.78 4.67 23.23
C VAL A 81 3.93 6.19 23.34
N GLY A 82 4.21 6.87 22.23
CA GLY A 82 4.46 8.30 22.29
C GLY A 82 4.67 8.99 20.95
N ILE A 83 3.59 9.23 20.21
CA ILE A 83 3.59 10.28 19.17
C ILE A 83 2.43 11.27 19.36
N ASP A 84 1.36 10.92 20.09
CA ASP A 84 0.14 11.75 20.10
C ASP A 84 -0.27 12.37 21.44
N ARG A 85 0.53 12.24 22.52
CA ARG A 85 0.19 12.89 23.81
C ARG A 85 0.14 14.43 23.74
N PHE A 86 0.68 15.03 22.68
CA PHE A 86 0.57 16.48 22.43
C PHE A 86 -0.54 16.88 21.46
N ALA A 87 -1.21 15.97 20.74
CA ALA A 87 -2.31 16.35 19.85
C ALA A 87 -3.56 16.76 20.65
N ALA A 88 -3.86 16.05 21.75
CA ALA A 88 -4.92 16.42 22.67
C ALA A 88 -4.67 17.78 23.38
N ALA A 89 -3.41 18.16 23.58
CA ALA A 89 -3.05 19.45 24.19
C ALA A 89 -3.33 20.66 23.27
N ARG A 90 -3.52 20.47 21.96
CA ARG A 90 -3.83 21.57 21.02
C ARG A 90 -5.28 22.04 21.08
N ALA A 91 -6.17 21.33 21.79
CA ALA A 91 -7.55 21.74 21.97
C ALA A 91 -7.71 22.97 22.89
N ASN A 92 -6.71 23.26 23.74
CA ASN A 92 -6.71 24.46 24.57
C ASN A 92 -5.82 25.54 23.94
N GLY A 93 -6.46 26.43 23.17
CA GLY A 93 -5.84 27.50 22.42
C GLY A 93 -4.89 28.39 23.24
N VAL A 94 -3.60 28.19 23.03
CA VAL A 94 -2.53 29.15 23.35
C VAL A 94 -1.39 28.98 22.34
N ASP A 95 -1.59 29.47 21.11
CA ASP A 95 -0.46 29.96 20.31
C ASP A 95 -0.75 31.42 19.93
N ARG A 96 0.08 32.32 20.47
CA ARG A 96 0.05 33.77 20.25
C ARG A 96 0.75 34.19 18.96
N ARG A 97 1.03 33.30 18.00
CA ARG A 97 1.58 33.70 16.70
C ARG A 97 0.48 34.13 15.75
N GLY A 98 -0.08 35.29 16.08
CA GLY A 98 -0.49 36.23 15.05
C GLY A 98 0.74 36.58 14.20
N SER A 99 0.81 35.99 13.02
CA SER A 99 1.54 36.56 11.88
C SER A 99 0.89 36.03 10.62
N ARG A 100 0.06 36.87 9.99
CA ARG A 100 -0.43 36.70 8.63
C ARG A 100 0.78 36.59 7.71
N VAL A 101 1.04 35.42 7.15
CA VAL A 101 1.89 35.33 5.96
C VAL A 101 0.97 35.59 4.77
N SER A 102 0.93 36.85 4.32
CA SER A 102 0.46 37.17 2.97
C SER A 102 1.43 36.55 1.99
N LEU A 103 1.00 35.55 1.22
CA LEU A 103 1.70 35.14 0.02
C LEU A 103 0.95 35.73 -1.18
N GLU A 104 1.53 36.79 -1.71
CA GLU A 104 1.11 37.53 -2.88
C GLU A 104 1.04 36.61 -4.11
N MET A 105 -0.12 36.55 -4.76
CA MET A 105 -0.31 35.85 -6.03
C MET A 105 0.31 36.67 -7.16
N SER A 106 1.56 36.38 -7.53
CA SER A 106 2.20 36.97 -8.72
C SER A 106 2.12 36.01 -9.90
N SER A 107 1.13 36.25 -10.77
CA SER A 107 1.00 35.65 -12.09
C SER A 107 2.05 36.24 -13.04
N LYS A 108 3.01 35.44 -13.52
CA LYS A 108 3.82 35.82 -14.70
C LYS A 108 3.74 34.77 -15.79
N THR A 109 2.96 35.11 -16.80
CA THR A 109 2.71 34.38 -18.05
C THR A 109 3.94 34.40 -18.96
N LYS A 110 4.21 33.25 -19.61
CA LYS A 110 5.20 33.01 -20.68
C LYS A 110 5.13 33.99 -21.87
N ARG A 111 6.29 34.23 -22.52
CA ARG A 111 6.61 34.29 -23.98
C ARG A 111 8.00 34.98 -24.12
N VAL A 112 9.07 34.47 -24.74
CA VAL A 112 9.37 33.88 -26.08
C VAL A 112 9.16 34.85 -27.25
N ALA A 113 10.20 34.91 -28.11
CA ALA A 113 10.43 35.70 -29.34
C ALA A 113 11.04 37.08 -29.05
N LEU A 114 12.12 37.54 -29.69
CA LEU A 114 12.83 37.18 -30.94
C LEU A 114 14.31 37.60 -30.80
#